data_AF-A0A2E7WWU8-F1
#
_entry.id   AF-A0A2E7WWU8-F1
#
_cell.length_a   1.000
_cell.length_b   1.000
_cell.length_c   1.000
_cell.angle_alpha   90.00
_cell.angle_beta   90.00
_cell.angle_gamma   90.00
#
_symmetry.space_group_name_H-M   'P 1'
#
loop_
_entity.id
_entity.type
_entity.pdbx_description
1 polymer ?
#
loop_
_entity_poly.entity_id
_entity_poly.type
_entity_poly.pdbx_seq_one_letter_code
_entity_poly.pdbx_strand_id
1 'polypeptide(L)'
;MHRSGTSLVSRILDQSGVMMGKDLQDDHESLFFIGLNEWIYENAGASWERPAVLSELTGHDQAMEAVREYVSKRVSSRGSKAYSGRSLKKGLFEMEEMWGWKDPRNGPCLPVWKSIWPEMKIVHVMRHGVDVASSLKTRNSSHWEGDVSRFKKWLPTYSWRSSKSPIMRGQRSSTMEGALGFWSEQVEMEKETLSKIDDKHSIRYEDLLSDPQKVISELYGYLSIEANPQTLSSIEGKIDPSRAFAYRKDPELAQFSSSNSDILVKHGYSA
;
A
#
# COMPACT_ATOMS: atom_id res chain seq x y z
N MET A 1 -4.33 -2.19 -0.62
CA MET A 1 -4.50 -1.95 0.83
C MET A 1 -3.79 -3.00 1.71
N HIS A 2 -3.44 -2.60 2.95
CA HIS A 2 -2.62 -3.20 4.05
C HIS A 2 -1.68 -4.40 3.81
N ARG A 3 -0.48 -4.28 4.40
CA ARG A 3 0.75 -5.05 4.16
C ARG A 3 0.56 -6.51 3.74
N SER A 4 -0.12 -7.37 4.50
CA SER A 4 -0.08 -8.82 4.19
C SER A 4 -0.59 -9.20 2.80
N GLY A 5 -1.61 -8.51 2.28
CA GLY A 5 -2.18 -8.83 0.96
C GLY A 5 -1.32 -8.30 -0.18
N THR A 6 -1.03 -7.01 -0.15
CA THR A 6 -0.18 -6.37 -1.15
C THR A 6 1.26 -6.88 -1.12
N SER A 7 1.83 -7.19 0.05
CA SER A 7 3.16 -7.78 0.18
C SER A 7 3.24 -9.18 -0.42
N LEU A 8 2.18 -9.99 -0.32
CA LEU A 8 2.16 -11.30 -0.97
C LEU A 8 2.23 -11.13 -2.49
N VAL A 9 1.40 -10.26 -3.06
CA VAL A 9 1.43 -9.97 -4.51
C VAL A 9 2.79 -9.40 -4.94
N SER A 10 3.36 -8.45 -4.19
CA SER A 10 4.69 -7.90 -4.48
C SER A 10 5.79 -8.97 -4.45
N ARG A 11 5.74 -9.92 -3.50
CA ARG A 11 6.68 -11.06 -3.43
C ARG A 11 6.53 -12.00 -4.60
N ILE A 12 5.30 -12.27 -5.01
CA ILE A 12 5.00 -13.08 -6.20
C ILE A 12 5.66 -12.43 -7.41
N LEU A 13 5.40 -11.13 -7.64
CA LEU A 13 5.98 -10.39 -8.76
C LEU A 13 7.52 -10.36 -8.73
N ASP A 14 8.12 -10.11 -7.56
CA ASP A 14 9.58 -10.11 -7.39
C ASP A 14 10.21 -11.47 -7.71
N GLN A 15 9.60 -12.57 -7.23
CA GLN A 15 10.02 -13.94 -7.55
C GLN A 15 9.78 -14.31 -9.02
N SER A 16 8.91 -13.57 -9.71
CA SER A 16 8.56 -13.78 -11.12
C SER A 16 9.39 -12.92 -12.07
N GLY A 17 10.39 -12.18 -11.57
CA GLY A 17 11.29 -11.37 -12.37
C GLY A 17 10.90 -9.91 -12.53
N VAL A 18 9.84 -9.44 -11.86
CA VAL A 18 9.52 -8.00 -11.78
C VAL A 18 10.43 -7.36 -10.74
N MET A 19 11.26 -6.41 -11.14
CA MET A 19 12.13 -5.71 -10.19
C MET A 19 11.29 -4.83 -9.25
N MET A 20 11.19 -5.21 -7.96
CA MET A 20 10.36 -4.49 -6.98
C MET A 20 11.11 -3.40 -6.19
N GLY A 21 12.45 -3.36 -6.30
CA GLY A 21 13.33 -2.44 -5.57
C GLY A 21 14.54 -3.15 -4.98
N LYS A 22 15.65 -2.43 -4.78
CA LYS A 22 16.83 -2.90 -4.01
C LYS A 22 16.84 -2.39 -2.57
N ASP A 23 15.95 -1.46 -2.23
CA ASP A 23 15.78 -0.83 -0.93
C ASP A 23 14.50 -1.28 -0.22
N LEU A 24 14.16 -2.56 -0.36
CA LEU A 24 12.94 -3.15 0.18
C LEU A 24 13.01 -3.32 1.70
N GLN A 25 11.90 -3.01 2.37
CA GLN A 25 11.61 -3.42 3.74
C GLN A 25 11.01 -4.85 3.79
N ASP A 26 10.79 -5.38 4.99
CA ASP A 26 10.21 -6.72 5.20
C ASP A 26 8.87 -6.94 4.49
N ASP A 27 8.07 -5.89 4.39
CA ASP A 27 6.79 -5.87 3.71
C ASP A 27 6.90 -5.62 2.19
N HIS A 28 8.11 -5.66 1.61
CA HIS A 28 8.35 -5.42 0.18
C HIS A 28 7.88 -4.03 -0.28
N GLU A 29 8.04 -3.03 0.58
CA GLU A 29 7.87 -1.61 0.22
C GLU A 29 9.25 -0.96 0.02
N SER A 30 9.42 -0.23 -1.07
CA SER A 30 10.66 0.52 -1.34
C SER A 30 10.72 1.78 -0.47
N LEU A 31 11.83 1.96 0.24
CA LEU A 31 12.08 3.17 1.03
C LEU A 31 12.06 4.45 0.18
N PHE A 32 12.57 4.39 -1.04
CA PHE A 32 12.55 5.50 -1.98
C PHE A 32 11.11 5.93 -2.34
N PHE A 33 10.24 4.98 -2.67
CA PHE A 33 8.85 5.28 -3.01
C PHE A 33 8.01 5.66 -1.78
N ILE A 34 8.28 5.08 -0.61
CA ILE A 34 7.67 5.53 0.65
C ILE A 34 7.99 7.01 0.88
N GLY A 35 9.25 7.40 0.75
CA GLY A 35 9.66 8.80 0.95
C GLY A 35 8.97 9.76 -0.03
N LEU A 36 8.77 9.35 -1.29
CA LEU A 36 8.03 10.16 -2.27
C LEU A 36 6.55 10.24 -1.94
N ASN A 37 5.91 9.13 -1.59
CA ASN A 37 4.49 9.13 -1.21
C ASN A 37 4.24 9.93 0.07
N GLU A 38 5.12 9.84 1.07
CA GLU A 38 5.02 10.66 2.29
C GLU A 38 5.17 12.14 1.96
N TRP A 39 6.11 12.51 1.10
CA TRP A 39 6.28 13.89 0.66
C TRP A 39 5.05 14.41 -0.11
N ILE A 40 4.44 13.59 -0.98
CA ILE A 40 3.19 13.94 -1.68
C ILE A 40 2.07 14.19 -0.66
N TYR A 41 1.90 13.29 0.32
CA TYR A 41 0.89 13.45 1.38
C TYR A 41 1.11 14.70 2.22
N GLU A 42 2.36 15.00 2.58
CA GLU A 42 2.70 16.20 3.37
C GLU A 42 2.32 17.49 2.64
N ASN A 43 2.48 17.57 1.31
CA ASN A 43 2.07 18.74 0.52
C ASN A 43 0.55 18.93 0.50
N ALA A 44 -0.23 17.87 0.67
CA ALA A 44 -1.68 17.96 0.81
C ALA A 44 -2.14 18.21 2.25
N GLY A 45 -1.23 18.26 3.24
CA GLY A 45 -1.61 18.18 4.65
C GLY A 45 -2.29 16.85 5.02
N ALA A 46 -2.16 15.83 4.16
CA ALA A 46 -2.73 14.52 4.36
C ALA A 46 -1.84 13.68 5.28
N SER A 47 -2.41 12.61 5.82
CA SER A 47 -1.66 11.58 6.52
C SER A 47 -2.10 10.21 6.04
N TRP A 48 -1.29 9.19 6.27
CA TRP A 48 -1.63 7.84 5.83
C TRP A 48 -3.01 7.38 6.29
N GLU A 49 -3.45 7.74 7.50
CA GLU A 49 -4.79 7.40 8.02
C GLU A 49 -5.88 8.41 7.67
N ARG A 50 -5.56 9.51 7.00
CA ARG A 50 -6.51 10.52 6.53
C ARG A 50 -6.21 10.85 5.07
N PRO A 51 -6.30 9.87 4.17
CA PRO A 51 -5.95 10.05 2.77
C PRO A 51 -6.91 10.97 2.03
N ALA A 52 -8.17 11.13 2.48
CA ALA A 52 -9.18 11.91 1.78
C ALA A 52 -8.74 13.33 1.41
N VAL A 53 -7.98 13.99 2.27
CA VAL A 53 -7.45 15.36 2.04
C VAL A 53 -6.59 15.44 0.77
N LEU A 54 -6.00 14.33 0.34
CA LEU A 54 -5.19 14.30 -0.88
C LEU A 54 -5.99 14.66 -2.15
N SER A 55 -7.32 14.48 -2.16
CA SER A 55 -8.15 14.91 -3.29
C SER A 55 -8.17 16.43 -3.49
N GLU A 56 -7.93 17.22 -2.44
CA GLU A 56 -7.82 18.67 -2.54
C GLU A 56 -6.57 19.07 -3.33
N LEU A 57 -5.47 18.32 -3.16
CA LEU A 57 -4.24 18.51 -3.94
C LEU A 57 -4.42 18.05 -5.38
N THR A 58 -4.95 16.85 -5.60
CA THR A 58 -5.07 16.30 -6.96
C THR A 58 -6.16 16.98 -7.78
N GLY A 59 -7.11 17.66 -7.15
CA GLY A 59 -8.09 18.53 -7.80
C GLY A 59 -7.62 19.96 -8.06
N HIS A 60 -6.41 20.33 -7.65
CA HIS A 60 -5.86 21.69 -7.82
C HIS A 60 -4.69 21.69 -8.80
N ASP A 61 -4.93 22.11 -10.06
CA ASP A 61 -3.99 22.02 -11.18
C ASP A 61 -2.57 22.53 -10.86
N GLN A 62 -2.44 23.72 -10.26
CA GLN A 62 -1.13 24.29 -9.94
C GLN A 62 -0.36 23.46 -8.90
N ALA A 63 -1.06 22.93 -7.88
CA ALA A 63 -0.43 22.11 -6.84
C ALA A 63 -0.04 20.74 -7.42
N MET A 64 -0.93 20.15 -8.21
CA MET A 64 -0.71 18.91 -8.91
C MET A 64 0.50 18.97 -9.85
N GLU A 65 0.62 20.02 -10.66
CA GLU A 65 1.76 20.18 -11.58
C GLU A 65 3.08 20.41 -10.84
N ALA A 66 3.09 21.23 -9.78
CA ALA A 66 4.30 21.44 -8.96
C ALA A 66 4.77 20.15 -8.28
N VAL A 67 3.85 19.35 -7.75
CA VAL A 67 4.15 18.03 -7.16
C VAL A 67 4.67 17.08 -8.22
N ARG A 68 4.01 17.01 -9.38
CA ARG A 68 4.43 16.18 -10.51
C ARG A 68 5.84 16.54 -10.97
N GLU A 69 6.17 17.82 -11.11
CA GLU A 69 7.49 18.28 -11.51
C GLU A 69 8.56 17.81 -10.52
N TYR A 70 8.32 18.01 -9.21
CA TYR A 70 9.25 17.58 -8.17
C TYR A 70 9.44 16.06 -8.17
N VAL A 71 8.35 15.29 -8.18
CA VAL A 71 8.42 13.82 -8.15
C VAL A 71 9.12 13.31 -9.42
N SER A 72 8.81 13.86 -10.59
CA SER A 72 9.49 13.55 -11.86
C SER A 72 10.99 13.81 -11.76
N LYS A 73 11.39 14.95 -11.18
CA LYS A 73 12.80 15.27 -10.95
C LYS A 73 13.48 14.27 -10.01
N ARG A 74 12.78 13.83 -8.95
CA ARG A 74 13.32 12.86 -7.99
C ARG A 74 13.52 11.48 -8.61
N VAL A 75 12.54 10.98 -9.34
CA VAL A 75 12.64 9.67 -10.01
C VAL A 75 13.66 9.68 -11.15
N SER A 76 13.94 10.84 -11.76
CA SER A 76 15.02 10.99 -12.75
C SER A 76 16.39 11.27 -12.14
N SER A 77 16.51 11.44 -10.81
CA SER A 77 17.74 11.83 -10.14
C SER A 77 18.60 10.64 -9.71
N ARG A 78 19.84 10.92 -9.28
CA ARG A 78 20.71 9.93 -8.61
C ARG A 78 20.09 9.34 -7.35
N GLY A 79 19.10 9.99 -6.73
CA GLY A 79 18.37 9.46 -5.59
C GLY A 79 17.63 8.16 -5.89
N SER A 80 17.22 7.93 -7.15
CA SER A 80 16.60 6.69 -7.60
C SER A 80 17.54 5.48 -7.57
N LYS A 81 18.86 5.68 -7.39
CA LYS A 81 19.84 4.59 -7.27
C LYS A 81 19.54 3.66 -6.08
N ALA A 82 19.00 4.19 -4.98
CA ALA A 82 18.62 3.36 -3.83
C ALA A 82 17.58 2.30 -4.24
N TYR A 83 16.58 2.72 -5.01
CA TYR A 83 15.60 1.83 -5.59
C TYR A 83 16.23 0.92 -6.65
N SER A 84 16.79 1.45 -7.74
CA SER A 84 17.21 0.67 -8.90
C SER A 84 18.47 -0.20 -8.67
N GLY A 85 19.26 0.12 -7.64
CA GLY A 85 20.59 -0.47 -7.41
C GLY A 85 21.68 0.05 -8.34
N ARG A 86 21.35 0.89 -9.33
CA ARG A 86 22.27 1.33 -10.40
C ARG A 86 22.18 2.83 -10.66
N SER A 87 23.28 3.42 -11.13
CA SER A 87 23.32 4.84 -11.47
C SER A 87 22.86 5.04 -12.90
N LEU A 88 21.62 5.47 -13.09
CA LEU A 88 21.02 5.76 -14.39
C LEU A 88 21.09 7.26 -14.69
N LYS A 89 21.31 7.65 -15.95
CA LYS A 89 21.43 9.06 -16.35
C LYS A 89 20.08 9.79 -16.29
N LYS A 90 19.01 9.12 -16.69
CA LYS A 90 17.62 9.62 -16.57
C LYS A 90 16.84 8.96 -15.43
N GLY A 91 17.54 8.37 -14.46
CA GLY A 91 16.91 7.68 -13.33
C GLY A 91 15.98 6.55 -13.79
N LEU A 92 14.79 6.46 -13.20
CA LEU A 92 13.86 5.36 -13.47
C LEU A 92 13.26 5.39 -14.88
N PHE A 93 13.36 6.50 -15.62
CA PHE A 93 12.91 6.58 -17.02
C PHE A 93 13.81 5.79 -18.00
N GLU A 94 14.97 5.32 -17.54
CA GLU A 94 15.90 4.47 -18.32
C GLU A 94 15.78 2.98 -17.96
N MET A 95 14.84 2.60 -17.10
CA MET A 95 14.61 1.20 -16.75
C MET A 95 13.98 0.48 -17.94
N GLU A 96 14.68 -0.50 -18.51
CA GLU A 96 14.19 -1.32 -19.62
C GLU A 96 13.54 -2.62 -19.15
N GLU A 97 13.99 -3.18 -18.02
CA GLU A 97 13.35 -4.35 -17.41
C GLU A 97 11.96 -4.02 -16.85
N MET A 98 11.14 -5.06 -16.65
CA MET A 98 9.87 -4.90 -15.93
C MET A 98 10.16 -4.56 -14.46
N TRP A 99 9.61 -3.45 -13.98
CA TRP A 99 9.77 -2.98 -12.61
C TRP A 99 8.45 -2.45 -12.04
N GLY A 100 8.38 -2.42 -10.72
CA GLY A 100 7.20 -1.92 -10.02
C GLY A 100 7.49 -1.61 -8.56
N TRP A 101 6.54 -0.99 -7.88
CA TRP A 101 6.64 -0.73 -6.45
C TRP A 101 5.28 -0.89 -5.80
N LYS A 102 5.30 -1.03 -4.48
CA LYS A 102 4.10 -1.11 -3.66
C LYS A 102 4.22 -0.18 -2.47
N ASP A 103 3.16 0.56 -2.22
CA ASP A 103 2.94 1.33 -0.99
C ASP A 103 1.41 1.45 -0.77
N PRO A 104 0.88 1.33 0.45
CA PRO A 104 -0.54 1.57 0.73
C PRO A 104 -1.02 2.98 0.35
N ARG A 105 -0.13 3.96 0.22
CA ARG A 105 -0.41 5.35 -0.22
C ARG A 105 -0.54 5.47 -1.74
N ASN A 106 -0.15 4.46 -2.50
CA ASN A 106 -0.22 4.51 -3.97
C ASN A 106 -1.65 4.69 -4.48
N GLY A 107 -2.66 4.14 -3.79
CA GLY A 107 -4.06 4.28 -4.18
C GLY A 107 -4.49 5.75 -4.24
N PRO A 108 -4.44 6.47 -3.10
CA PRO A 108 -4.72 7.91 -3.09
C PRO A 108 -3.74 8.75 -3.95
N CYS A 109 -2.45 8.40 -4.01
CA CYS A 109 -1.47 9.10 -4.86
C CYS A 109 -1.55 8.75 -6.36
N LEU A 110 -2.41 7.82 -6.76
CA LEU A 110 -2.41 7.26 -8.12
C LEU A 110 -2.52 8.33 -9.23
N PRO A 111 -3.31 9.41 -9.08
CA PRO A 111 -3.34 10.48 -10.07
C PRO A 111 -1.96 11.09 -10.33
N VAL A 112 -1.14 11.27 -9.29
CA VAL A 112 0.23 11.83 -9.41
C VAL A 112 1.09 10.86 -10.22
N TRP A 113 1.07 9.57 -9.86
CA TRP A 113 1.89 8.56 -10.54
C TRP A 113 1.49 8.36 -12.01
N LYS A 114 0.19 8.34 -12.33
CA LYS A 114 -0.32 8.25 -13.71
C LYS A 114 0.05 9.46 -14.56
N SER A 115 0.20 10.66 -13.98
CA SER A 115 0.68 11.84 -14.70
C SER A 115 2.17 11.78 -15.09
N ILE A 116 2.94 10.89 -14.44
CA ILE A 116 4.36 10.65 -14.71
C ILE A 116 4.53 9.47 -15.66
N TRP A 117 3.81 8.37 -15.40
CA TRP A 117 3.79 7.18 -16.26
C TRP A 117 2.34 6.84 -16.66
N PRO A 118 1.83 7.43 -17.76
CA PRO A 118 0.47 7.19 -18.22
C PRO A 118 0.18 5.72 -18.53
N GLU A 119 1.18 5.01 -19.04
CA GLU A 119 1.08 3.60 -19.45
C GLU A 119 1.38 2.61 -18.30
N MET A 120 1.52 3.06 -17.05
CA MET A 120 1.80 2.15 -15.94
C MET A 120 0.67 1.13 -15.75
N LYS A 121 1.04 -0.15 -15.59
CA LYS A 121 0.11 -1.21 -15.20
C LYS A 121 -0.28 -1.07 -13.74
N ILE A 122 -1.57 -1.20 -13.46
CA ILE A 122 -2.11 -1.11 -12.09
C ILE A 122 -2.60 -2.48 -11.64
N VAL A 123 -2.06 -2.96 -10.53
CA VAL A 123 -2.54 -4.16 -9.81
C VAL A 123 -3.17 -3.71 -8.50
N HIS A 124 -4.48 -3.82 -8.40
CA HIS A 124 -5.26 -3.41 -7.24
C HIS A 124 -5.58 -4.60 -6.35
N VAL A 125 -5.08 -4.58 -5.11
CA VAL A 125 -5.31 -5.68 -4.15
C VAL A 125 -6.29 -5.26 -3.07
N MET A 126 -7.42 -5.96 -3.03
CA MET A 126 -8.49 -5.83 -2.05
C MET A 126 -8.39 -6.94 -1.01
N ARG A 127 -8.80 -6.64 0.22
CA ARG A 127 -8.88 -7.59 1.34
C ARG A 127 -10.08 -7.23 2.22
N HIS A 128 -10.66 -8.23 2.88
CA HIS A 128 -11.79 -8.05 3.80
C HIS A 128 -11.52 -6.97 4.86
N GLY A 129 -12.46 -6.05 5.03
CA GLY A 129 -12.29 -4.85 5.86
C GLY A 129 -12.00 -5.15 7.33
N VAL A 130 -12.66 -6.16 7.91
CA VAL A 130 -12.44 -6.56 9.31
C VAL A 130 -11.04 -7.14 9.53
N ASP A 131 -10.55 -7.96 8.59
CA ASP A 131 -9.19 -8.52 8.65
C ASP A 131 -8.12 -7.42 8.54
N VAL A 132 -8.38 -6.40 7.72
CA VAL A 132 -7.53 -5.22 7.62
C VAL A 132 -7.59 -4.41 8.91
N ALA A 133 -8.78 -4.11 9.42
CA ALA A 133 -8.98 -3.33 10.64
C ALA A 133 -8.30 -3.97 11.85
N SER A 134 -8.48 -5.27 12.04
CA SER A 134 -7.82 -6.04 13.10
C SER A 134 -6.30 -5.98 12.96
N SER A 135 -5.77 -6.22 11.76
CA SER A 135 -4.33 -6.16 11.49
C SER A 135 -3.74 -4.76 11.74
N LEU A 136 -4.48 -3.71 11.41
CA LEU A 136 -4.09 -2.31 11.65
C LEU A 136 -4.02 -2.00 13.14
N LYS A 137 -5.07 -2.39 13.89
CA LYS A 137 -5.17 -2.19 15.34
C LYS A 137 -4.03 -2.87 16.09
N THR A 138 -3.81 -4.16 15.85
CA THR A 138 -2.71 -4.91 16.49
C THR A 138 -1.37 -4.26 16.23
N ARG A 139 -1.11 -3.87 14.98
CA ARG A 139 0.15 -3.24 14.59
C ARG A 139 0.34 -1.90 15.30
N ASN A 140 -0.70 -1.08 15.35
CA ASN A 140 -0.65 0.24 15.94
C ASN A 140 -0.34 0.17 17.45
N SER A 141 -0.95 -0.78 18.16
CA SER A 141 -0.63 -1.05 19.57
C SER A 141 0.85 -1.34 19.80
N SER A 142 1.47 -2.20 18.97
CA SER A 142 2.89 -2.50 19.08
C SER A 142 3.80 -1.29 18.78
N HIS A 143 3.43 -0.43 17.82
CA HIS A 143 4.21 0.77 17.50
C HIS A 143 4.13 1.81 18.63
N TRP A 144 2.95 1.95 19.25
CA TRP A 144 2.72 2.90 20.34
C TRP A 144 3.57 2.64 21.57
N GLU A 145 3.75 1.39 21.96
CA GLU A 145 4.63 1.03 23.08
C GLU A 145 6.06 1.52 22.83
N GLY A 146 6.57 1.29 21.61
CA GLY A 146 7.89 1.78 21.18
C GLY A 146 7.97 3.31 21.11
N ASP A 147 6.95 3.96 20.56
CA ASP A 147 6.87 5.41 20.42
C ASP A 147 6.87 6.13 21.77
N VAL A 148 6.05 5.64 22.72
CA VAL A 148 5.96 6.18 24.08
C VAL A 148 7.27 5.93 24.83
N SER A 149 7.86 4.75 24.70
CA SER A 149 9.16 4.43 25.32
C SER A 149 10.26 5.36 24.83
N ARG A 150 10.37 5.55 23.51
CA ARG A 150 11.28 6.50 22.86
C ARG A 150 11.03 7.92 23.35
N PHE A 151 9.77 8.38 23.38
CA PHE A 151 9.44 9.72 23.85
C PHE A 151 9.85 9.94 25.31
N LYS A 152 9.50 9.02 26.21
CA LYS A 152 9.87 9.09 27.64
C LYS A 152 11.38 9.13 27.84
N LYS A 153 12.14 8.36 27.06
CA LYS A 153 13.62 8.36 27.08
C LYS A 153 14.20 9.74 26.76
N TRP A 154 13.62 10.43 25.77
CA TRP A 154 14.13 11.73 25.31
C TRP A 154 13.48 12.93 26.00
N LEU A 155 12.40 12.72 26.75
CA LEU A 155 11.64 13.76 27.45
C LEU A 155 12.52 14.73 28.26
N PRO A 156 13.51 14.28 29.05
CA PRO A 156 14.38 15.18 29.81
C PRO A 156 15.22 16.13 28.93
N THR A 157 15.46 15.75 27.66
CA THR A 157 16.25 16.57 26.72
C THR A 157 15.42 17.69 26.09
N TYR A 158 14.09 17.61 26.13
CA TYR A 158 13.22 18.56 25.43
C TYR A 158 13.07 19.91 26.13
N SER A 159 13.65 20.10 27.31
CA SER A 159 13.82 21.42 27.92
C SER A 159 14.80 22.30 27.14
N TRP A 160 15.74 21.69 26.39
CA TRP A 160 16.81 22.39 25.66
C TRP A 160 16.69 22.27 24.14
N ARG A 161 15.72 21.51 23.63
CA ARG A 161 15.41 21.38 22.20
C ARG A 161 13.96 21.00 21.99
N SER A 162 13.33 21.47 20.92
CA SER A 162 11.97 21.05 20.58
C SER A 162 11.93 19.59 20.11
N SER A 163 10.86 18.87 20.45
CA SER A 163 10.56 17.60 19.80
C SER A 163 10.08 17.87 18.38
N LYS A 164 10.71 17.24 17.39
CA LYS A 164 10.30 17.30 15.98
C LYS A 164 9.40 16.13 15.58
N SER A 165 9.25 15.13 16.44
CA SER A 165 8.44 13.95 16.17
C SER A 165 7.20 13.95 17.05
N PRO A 166 6.02 13.57 16.50
CA PRO A 166 4.84 13.36 17.32
C PRO A 166 5.06 12.22 18.30
N ILE A 167 4.38 12.31 19.45
CA ILE A 167 4.47 11.35 20.55
C ILE A 167 3.87 10.01 20.11
N MET A 168 2.70 10.05 19.49
CA MET A 168 1.99 8.89 18.94
C MET A 168 1.32 9.34 17.64
N ARG A 169 1.44 8.55 16.58
CA ARG A 169 0.62 8.65 15.36
C ARG A 169 -0.30 7.45 15.28
N GLY A 170 -1.32 7.45 14.44
CA GLY A 170 -2.10 6.24 14.21
C GLY A 170 -3.39 6.15 15.02
N GLN A 171 -3.86 7.23 15.62
CA GLN A 171 -5.01 7.21 16.53
C GLN A 171 -6.28 6.68 15.86
N ARG A 172 -6.46 6.88 14.55
CA ARG A 172 -7.64 6.39 13.83
C ARG A 172 -7.66 4.87 13.80
N SER A 173 -6.52 4.21 13.61
CA SER A 173 -6.44 2.74 13.63
C SER A 173 -6.28 2.15 15.02
N SER A 174 -6.47 2.92 16.10
CA SER A 174 -6.41 2.37 17.47
C SER A 174 -7.70 1.65 17.89
N THR A 175 -8.80 1.92 17.20
CA THR A 175 -10.09 1.24 17.38
C THR A 175 -10.46 0.46 16.12
N MET A 176 -11.32 -0.55 16.27
CA MET A 176 -11.79 -1.34 15.13
C MET A 176 -12.64 -0.50 14.18
N GLU A 177 -13.49 0.36 14.73
CA GLU A 177 -14.37 1.27 14.02
C GLU A 177 -13.57 2.30 13.21
N GLY A 178 -12.54 2.89 13.82
CA GLY A 178 -11.69 3.86 13.15
C GLY A 178 -10.84 3.21 12.05
N ALA A 179 -10.31 2.00 12.29
CA ALA A 179 -9.55 1.24 11.30
C ALA A 179 -10.44 0.75 10.14
N LEU A 180 -11.67 0.29 10.40
CA LEU A 180 -12.63 -0.08 9.37
C LEU A 180 -13.10 1.15 8.57
N GLY A 181 -13.35 2.28 9.25
CA GLY A 181 -13.70 3.54 8.60
C GLY A 181 -12.58 4.06 7.70
N PHE A 182 -11.32 3.95 8.14
CA PHE A 182 -10.15 4.22 7.30
C PHE A 182 -10.10 3.30 6.08
N TRP A 183 -10.33 2.00 6.28
CA TRP A 183 -10.39 1.04 5.16
C TRP A 183 -11.48 1.45 4.16
N SER A 184 -12.70 1.72 4.61
CA SER A 184 -13.81 2.12 3.73
C SER A 184 -13.47 3.39 2.94
N GLU A 185 -12.95 4.43 3.61
CA GLU A 185 -12.57 5.70 2.97
C GLU A 185 -11.54 5.48 1.86
N GLN A 186 -10.50 4.69 2.14
CA GLN A 186 -9.46 4.41 1.15
C GLN A 186 -10.00 3.57 -0.03
N VAL A 187 -10.84 2.55 0.22
CA VAL A 187 -11.48 1.78 -0.87
C VAL A 187 -12.33 2.69 -1.76
N GLU A 188 -13.05 3.65 -1.19
CA GLU A 188 -13.89 4.59 -1.94
C GLU A 188 -13.06 5.48 -2.87
N MET A 189 -11.99 6.07 -2.34
CA MET A 189 -11.05 6.87 -3.14
C MET A 189 -10.41 6.05 -4.27
N GLU A 190 -9.97 4.82 -3.95
CA GLU A 190 -9.37 3.91 -4.92
C GLU A 190 -10.39 3.55 -6.00
N LYS A 191 -11.62 3.20 -5.65
CA LYS A 191 -12.68 2.88 -6.62
C LYS A 191 -13.01 4.04 -7.53
N GLU A 192 -13.14 5.26 -6.99
CA GLU A 192 -13.40 6.44 -7.81
C GLU A 192 -12.28 6.63 -8.84
N THR A 193 -11.02 6.55 -8.39
CA THR A 193 -9.86 6.74 -9.27
C THR A 193 -9.77 5.63 -10.31
N LEU A 194 -9.94 4.37 -9.90
CA LEU A 194 -9.85 3.19 -10.76
C LEU A 194 -11.03 3.05 -11.73
N SER A 195 -12.18 3.65 -11.45
CA SER A 195 -13.32 3.68 -12.37
C SER A 195 -13.01 4.41 -13.67
N LYS A 196 -12.01 5.31 -13.66
CA LYS A 196 -11.55 6.10 -14.79
C LYS A 196 -10.41 5.43 -15.57
N ILE A 197 -10.02 4.22 -15.19
CA ILE A 197 -8.85 3.51 -15.72
C ILE A 197 -9.27 2.14 -16.21
N ASP A 198 -9.20 1.89 -17.51
CA ASP A 198 -9.55 0.58 -18.07
C ASP A 198 -8.44 -0.47 -17.84
N ASP A 199 -7.18 -0.06 -18.05
CA ASP A 199 -6.00 -0.92 -17.91
C ASP A 199 -5.60 -1.10 -16.43
N LYS A 200 -6.35 -1.96 -15.75
CA LYS A 200 -6.15 -2.36 -14.35
C LYS A 200 -6.50 -3.83 -14.15
N HIS A 201 -5.84 -4.46 -13.18
CA HIS A 201 -6.17 -5.82 -12.74
C HIS A 201 -6.44 -5.83 -11.24
N SER A 202 -7.57 -6.40 -10.82
CA SER A 202 -8.01 -6.44 -9.43
C SER A 202 -7.91 -7.85 -8.86
N ILE A 203 -7.29 -7.96 -7.69
CA ILE A 203 -7.11 -9.21 -6.95
C ILE A 203 -7.81 -9.09 -5.62
N ARG A 204 -8.67 -10.07 -5.29
CA ARG A 204 -9.13 -10.28 -3.92
C ARG A 204 -8.11 -11.17 -3.21
N TYR A 205 -7.63 -10.72 -2.06
CA TYR A 205 -6.65 -11.45 -1.28
C TYR A 205 -7.15 -12.84 -0.90
N GLU A 206 -8.43 -12.97 -0.58
CA GLU A 206 -9.05 -14.23 -0.20
C GLU A 206 -9.09 -15.23 -1.37
N ASP A 207 -9.30 -14.74 -2.59
CA ASP A 207 -9.25 -15.57 -3.80
C ASP A 207 -7.82 -16.03 -4.09
N LEU A 208 -6.83 -15.14 -3.93
CA LEU A 208 -5.41 -15.50 -4.06
C LEU A 208 -4.99 -16.59 -3.06
N LEU A 209 -5.57 -16.59 -1.87
CA LEU A 209 -5.29 -17.62 -0.86
C LEU A 209 -6.03 -18.93 -1.12
N SER A 210 -7.21 -18.88 -1.73
CA SER A 210 -8.09 -20.04 -1.92
C SER A 210 -7.84 -20.77 -3.25
N ASP A 211 -7.51 -20.02 -4.31
CA ASP A 211 -7.20 -20.52 -5.65
C ASP A 211 -5.99 -19.75 -6.22
N PRO A 212 -4.78 -19.95 -5.64
CA PRO A 212 -3.59 -19.20 -6.03
C PRO A 212 -3.21 -19.41 -7.49
N GLN A 213 -3.36 -20.63 -8.01
CA GLN A 213 -2.97 -20.97 -9.38
C GLN A 213 -3.75 -20.12 -10.39
N LYS A 214 -5.08 -20.04 -10.23
CA LYS A 214 -5.93 -19.23 -11.11
C LYS A 214 -5.56 -17.75 -11.02
N VAL A 215 -5.50 -17.19 -9.82
CA VAL A 215 -5.26 -15.76 -9.61
C VAL A 215 -3.88 -15.33 -10.12
N ILE A 216 -2.84 -16.15 -9.88
CA ILE A 216 -1.49 -15.86 -10.39
C ILE A 216 -1.44 -15.95 -11.91
N SER A 217 -2.13 -16.93 -12.51
CA SER A 217 -2.19 -17.08 -13.97
C SER A 217 -2.85 -15.87 -14.63
N GLU A 218 -3.96 -15.38 -14.07
CA GLU A 218 -4.64 -14.18 -14.55
C GLU A 218 -3.76 -12.92 -14.40
N LEU A 219 -3.05 -12.79 -13.27
CA LEU A 219 -2.10 -11.70 -13.04
C LEU A 219 -0.95 -11.73 -14.04
N TYR A 220 -0.36 -12.90 -14.30
CA TYR A 220 0.70 -13.06 -15.29
C TYR A 220 0.22 -12.75 -16.70
N GLY A 221 -0.98 -13.19 -17.07
CA GLY A 221 -1.59 -12.85 -18.36
C GLY A 221 -1.76 -11.33 -18.53
N TYR A 222 -2.20 -10.63 -17.48
CA TYR A 222 -2.33 -9.17 -17.50
C TYR A 222 -0.98 -8.43 -17.64
N LEU A 223 0.06 -8.94 -16.97
CA LEU A 223 1.39 -8.34 -16.99
C LEU A 223 2.29 -8.86 -18.12
N SER A 224 1.80 -9.80 -18.94
CA SER A 224 2.59 -10.51 -19.96
C SER A 224 3.85 -11.18 -19.38
N ILE A 225 3.74 -11.79 -18.20
CA ILE A 225 4.82 -12.54 -17.55
C ILE A 225 4.77 -14.00 -18.02
N GLU A 226 5.91 -14.54 -18.44
CA GLU A 226 6.03 -15.95 -18.77
C GLU A 226 6.04 -16.80 -17.49
N ALA A 227 5.09 -17.72 -17.39
CA ALA A 227 4.97 -18.63 -16.27
C ALA A 227 6.13 -19.63 -16.23
N ASN A 228 6.91 -19.62 -15.13
CA ASN A 228 7.86 -20.68 -14.82
C ASN A 228 7.21 -21.69 -13.86
N PRO A 229 7.02 -22.97 -14.25
CA PRO A 229 6.36 -23.98 -13.40
C PRO A 229 7.02 -24.20 -12.04
N GLN A 230 8.36 -24.14 -11.97
CA GLN A 230 9.10 -24.30 -10.72
C GLN A 230 8.89 -23.10 -9.79
N THR A 231 8.89 -21.88 -10.33
CA THR A 231 8.59 -20.67 -9.56
C THR A 231 7.16 -20.67 -9.05
N LEU A 232 6.18 -21.06 -9.87
CA LEU A 232 4.77 -21.16 -9.48
C LEU A 232 4.58 -22.15 -8.32
N SER A 233 5.13 -23.35 -8.42
CA SER A 233 5.02 -24.36 -7.36
C SER A 233 5.67 -23.90 -6.04
N SER A 234 6.80 -23.18 -6.12
CA SER A 234 7.47 -22.58 -4.96
C SER A 234 6.64 -21.48 -4.29
N ILE A 235 5.95 -20.66 -5.09
CA ILE A 235 5.05 -19.62 -4.60
C ILE A 235 3.84 -20.25 -3.92
N GLU A 236 3.17 -21.20 -4.58
CA GLU A 236 1.99 -21.89 -4.06
C GLU A 236 2.27 -22.57 -2.72
N GLY A 237 3.43 -23.23 -2.58
CA GLY A 237 3.83 -23.90 -1.33
C GLY A 237 4.04 -22.96 -0.14
N LYS A 238 4.10 -21.63 -0.35
CA LYS A 238 4.26 -20.61 0.71
C LYS A 238 2.95 -19.90 1.04
N ILE A 239 1.88 -20.14 0.27
CA ILE A 239 0.57 -19.53 0.50
C ILE A 239 -0.14 -20.31 1.60
N ASP A 240 -0.68 -19.60 2.59
CA ASP A 240 -1.45 -20.18 3.69
C ASP A 240 -2.95 -19.89 3.48
N PRO A 241 -3.74 -20.86 3.00
CA PRO A 241 -5.18 -20.68 2.77
C PRO A 241 -5.94 -20.37 4.05
N SER A 242 -5.42 -20.75 5.22
CA SER A 242 -6.09 -20.55 6.50
C SER A 242 -6.17 -19.06 6.92
N ARG A 243 -5.45 -18.19 6.21
CA ARG A 243 -5.46 -16.73 6.39
C ARG A 243 -6.61 -16.04 5.68
N ALA A 244 -7.33 -16.74 4.79
CA ALA A 244 -8.53 -16.21 4.15
C ALA A 244 -9.65 -16.08 5.17
N PHE A 245 -10.32 -14.92 5.20
CA PHE A 245 -11.39 -14.61 6.16
C PHE A 245 -11.02 -14.94 7.62
N ALA A 246 -9.80 -14.61 8.03
CA ALA A 246 -9.24 -15.02 9.33
C ALA A 246 -10.08 -14.51 10.52
N TYR A 247 -10.75 -13.36 10.35
CA TYR A 247 -11.68 -12.79 11.32
C TYR A 247 -12.78 -13.77 11.78
N ARG A 248 -13.17 -14.75 10.95
CA ARG A 248 -14.22 -15.73 11.29
C ARG A 248 -13.82 -16.65 12.45
N LYS A 249 -12.53 -16.78 12.73
CA LYS A 249 -12.01 -17.61 13.83
C LYS A 249 -12.15 -16.93 15.20
N ASP A 250 -12.38 -15.61 15.22
CA ASP A 250 -12.50 -14.81 16.43
C ASP A 250 -13.98 -14.37 16.58
N PRO A 251 -14.69 -14.80 17.65
CA PRO A 251 -16.08 -14.44 17.87
C PRO A 251 -16.33 -12.93 17.93
N GLU A 252 -15.41 -12.14 18.49
CA GLU A 252 -15.56 -10.69 18.58
C GLU A 252 -15.45 -10.05 17.20
N LEU A 253 -14.50 -10.51 16.38
CA LEU A 253 -14.35 -10.00 15.02
C LEU A 253 -15.50 -10.45 14.10
N ALA A 254 -16.03 -11.66 14.29
CA ALA A 254 -17.21 -12.15 13.56
C ALA A 254 -18.47 -11.33 13.91
N GLN A 255 -18.67 -11.02 15.19
CA GLN A 255 -19.74 -10.12 15.63
C GLN A 255 -19.53 -8.70 15.07
N PHE A 256 -18.30 -8.18 15.11
CA PHE A 256 -17.98 -6.87 14.54
C PHE A 256 -18.25 -6.82 13.03
N SER A 257 -17.95 -7.89 12.29
CA SER A 257 -18.29 -8.05 10.87
C SER A 257 -19.80 -7.96 10.64
N SER A 258 -20.58 -8.69 11.44
CA SER A 258 -22.05 -8.71 11.37
C SER A 258 -22.64 -7.32 11.63
N SER A 259 -22.18 -6.64 12.67
CA SER A 259 -22.63 -5.29 13.05
C SER A 259 -22.26 -4.20 12.05
N ASN A 260 -21.26 -4.42 11.20
CA ASN A 260 -20.79 -3.47 10.19
C ASN A 260 -21.00 -3.97 8.75
N SER A 261 -21.96 -4.87 8.57
CA SER A 261 -22.26 -5.52 7.28
C SER A 261 -22.55 -4.52 6.16
N ASP A 262 -23.25 -3.41 6.44
CA ASP A 262 -23.53 -2.36 5.46
C ASP A 262 -22.25 -1.77 4.82
N ILE A 263 -21.21 -1.54 5.63
CA ILE A 263 -19.91 -1.02 5.16
C ILE A 263 -19.21 -2.06 4.29
N LEU A 264 -19.27 -3.34 4.67
CA LEU A 264 -18.62 -4.43 3.94
C LEU A 264 -19.32 -4.71 2.61
N VAL A 265 -20.66 -4.72 2.61
CA VAL A 265 -21.50 -4.96 1.42
C VAL A 265 -21.32 -3.84 0.40
N LYS A 266 -21.23 -2.58 0.84
CA LYS A 266 -20.85 -1.43 -0.03
C LYS A 266 -19.56 -1.71 -0.80
N HIS A 267 -18.66 -2.51 -0.24
CA HIS A 267 -17.36 -2.83 -0.81
C HIS A 267 -17.23 -4.21 -1.45
N GLY A 268 -18.34 -4.94 -1.62
CA GLY A 268 -18.35 -6.24 -2.30
C GLY A 268 -17.90 -7.41 -1.42
N TYR A 269 -17.99 -7.24 -0.10
CA TYR A 269 -17.79 -8.29 0.89
C TYR A 269 -19.09 -8.62 1.62
N SER A 270 -19.34 -9.90 1.86
CA SER A 270 -20.36 -10.33 2.81
C SER A 270 -19.84 -10.17 4.23
N ALA A 271 -20.75 -10.05 5.20
CA ALA A 271 -20.42 -10.15 6.62
C ALA A 271 -19.78 -11.51 6.97
#